data_AF-M4RRH1-F1
#
_entry.id   AF-M4RRH1-F1
#
_cell.length_a   1.000
_cell.length_b   1.000
_cell.length_c   1.000
_cell.angle_alpha   90.00
_cell.angle_beta   90.00
_cell.angle_gamma   90.00
#
_symmetry.space_group_name_H-M   'P 1'
#
loop_
_entity.id
_entity.type
_entity.pdbx_description
1 polymer ?
#
loop_
_entity_poly.entity_id
_entity_poly.type
_entity_poly.pdbx_seq_one_letter_code
_entity_poly.pdbx_strand_id
1 'polypeptide(L)'
;MQYVMMLIRTFMTAMSREYVHDQYWKNTIIVNTGKLSPVDFNMSIHDKETLYAIGYKTALEFIPKRLNSVETAITENKVKFTDHKA
;
A
#
# COMPACT_ATOMS: atom_id res chain seq x y z
N MET A 1 0.48 14.85 -30.40
CA MET A 1 0.21 13.74 -29.46
C MET A 1 1.42 13.28 -28.60
N GLN A 2 2.68 13.64 -28.89
CA GLN A 2 3.82 13.14 -28.09
C GLN A 2 4.04 13.86 -26.75
N TYR A 3 3.72 15.16 -26.67
CA TYR A 3 3.91 15.97 -25.45
C TYR A 3 3.10 15.44 -24.25
N VAL A 4 1.84 15.07 -24.47
CA VAL A 4 0.96 14.51 -23.43
C VAL A 4 1.52 13.19 -22.90
N MET A 5 2.04 12.33 -23.78
CA MET A 5 2.66 11.05 -23.37
C MET A 5 3.95 11.24 -22.58
N MET A 6 4.70 12.30 -22.86
CA MET A 6 5.88 12.67 -22.08
C MET A 6 5.47 13.14 -20.68
N LEU A 7 4.43 13.99 -20.58
CA LEU A 7 3.91 14.43 -19.28
C LEU A 7 3.39 13.27 -18.43
N ILE A 8 2.64 12.35 -19.04
CA ILE A 8 2.16 11.14 -18.35
C ILE A 8 3.34 10.29 -17.86
N ARG A 9 4.38 10.08 -18.69
CA ARG A 9 5.58 9.34 -18.28
C ARG A 9 6.35 10.03 -17.16
N THR A 10 6.53 11.34 -17.23
CA THR A 10 7.21 12.12 -16.19
C THR A 10 6.45 12.05 -14.87
N PHE A 11 5.12 12.18 -14.92
CA PHE A 11 4.25 12.03 -13.76
C PHE A 11 4.32 10.62 -13.14
N MET A 12 4.17 9.57 -13.96
CA MET A 12 4.28 8.18 -13.50
C MET A 12 5.66 7.86 -12.92
N THR A 13 6.73 8.43 -13.48
CA THR A 13 8.09 8.25 -12.97
C THR A 13 8.30 8.96 -11.63
N ALA A 14 7.73 10.16 -11.47
CA ALA A 14 7.79 10.90 -10.22
C ALA A 14 7.02 10.17 -9.10
N MET A 15 5.78 9.73 -9.37
CA MET A 15 5.00 8.93 -8.43
C MET A 15 5.71 7.61 -8.10
N SER A 16 6.24 6.89 -9.09
CA SER A 16 7.01 5.66 -8.82
C SER A 16 8.17 5.93 -7.85
N ARG A 17 8.94 7.01 -8.04
CA ARG A 17 10.08 7.32 -7.17
C ARG A 17 9.71 7.69 -5.73
N GLU A 18 8.59 8.37 -5.53
CA GLU A 18 8.08 8.74 -4.20
C GLU A 18 7.57 7.53 -3.43
N TYR A 19 6.91 6.59 -4.13
CA TYR A 19 6.37 5.36 -3.55
C TYR A 19 7.44 4.24 -3.38
N VAL A 20 8.59 4.35 -4.06
CA VAL A 20 9.70 3.36 -4.04
C VAL A 20 10.78 3.71 -3.00
N HIS A 21 10.59 4.67 -2.09
CA HIS A 21 11.52 4.82 -0.96
C HIS A 21 11.31 3.67 0.04
N ASP A 22 12.34 2.88 0.34
CA ASP A 22 12.29 1.69 1.23
C ASP A 22 11.60 1.93 2.58
N GLN A 23 11.64 3.17 3.08
CA GLN A 23 10.99 3.57 4.31
C GLN A 23 9.46 3.51 4.24
N TYR A 24 8.86 3.73 3.07
CA TYR A 24 7.40 3.76 2.91
C TYR A 24 6.78 2.40 2.61
N TRP A 25 7.53 1.46 2.02
CA TRP A 25 7.04 0.12 1.71
C TRP A 25 6.51 -0.66 2.93
N LYS A 26 7.10 -0.43 4.11
CA LYS A 26 6.65 -1.02 5.38
C LYS A 26 5.21 -0.63 5.73
N ASN A 27 4.76 0.52 5.23
CA ASN A 27 3.42 1.06 5.45
C ASN A 27 2.53 0.93 4.19
N THR A 28 3.04 0.39 3.09
CA THR A 28 2.31 0.19 1.83
C THR A 28 1.67 -1.19 1.76
N ILE A 29 0.38 -1.23 1.40
CA ILE A 29 -0.34 -2.47 1.09
C ILE A 29 -0.56 -2.53 -0.42
N ILE A 30 -0.16 -3.64 -1.05
CA ILE A 30 -0.33 -3.86 -2.49
C ILE A 30 -1.69 -4.53 -2.70
N VAL A 31 -2.53 -3.93 -3.55
CA VAL A 31 -3.84 -4.46 -3.94
C VAL A 31 -3.74 -4.95 -5.39
N ASN A 32 -4.02 -6.23 -5.63
CA ASN A 32 -3.99 -6.82 -6.97
C ASN A 32 -5.34 -6.61 -7.68
N THR A 33 -5.40 -5.68 -8.62
CA THR A 33 -6.62 -5.32 -9.36
C THR A 33 -6.93 -6.27 -10.54
N GLY A 34 -6.11 -7.31 -10.74
CA GLY A 34 -6.29 -8.29 -11.80
C GLY A 34 -6.20 -7.67 -13.20
N LYS A 35 -7.27 -7.80 -13.98
CA LYS A 35 -7.36 -7.27 -15.35
C LYS A 35 -7.85 -5.81 -15.41
N LEU A 36 -8.25 -5.24 -14.28
CA LEU A 36 -8.79 -3.88 -14.22
C LEU A 36 -7.65 -2.87 -14.30
N SER A 37 -7.73 -2.02 -15.33
CA SER A 37 -6.74 -1.00 -15.61
C SER A 37 -7.06 0.29 -14.87
N PRO A 38 -6.07 0.94 -14.22
CA PRO A 38 -6.26 2.24 -13.57
C PRO A 38 -6.51 3.39 -14.57
N VAL A 39 -6.31 3.17 -15.87
CA VAL A 39 -6.56 4.16 -16.93
C VAL A 39 -7.83 3.89 -17.73
N ASP A 40 -8.61 2.87 -17.35
CA ASP A 40 -9.92 2.61 -17.95
C ASP A 40 -11.00 3.43 -17.23
N PHE A 41 -11.44 4.50 -17.89
CA PHE A 41 -12.47 5.39 -17.37
C PHE A 41 -13.90 4.89 -17.62
N ASN A 42 -14.07 3.83 -18.43
CA ASN A 42 -15.39 3.28 -18.80
C ASN A 42 -15.76 2.03 -17.96
N MET A 43 -15.28 1.98 -16.72
CA MET A 43 -15.51 0.87 -15.80
C MET A 43 -17.00 0.71 -15.45
N SER A 44 -17.54 -0.50 -15.62
CA SER A 44 -18.91 -0.80 -15.24
C SER A 44 -19.11 -0.76 -13.72
N ILE A 45 -20.36 -0.70 -13.26
CA ILE A 45 -20.67 -0.74 -11.82
C ILE A 45 -20.14 -2.03 -11.19
N HIS A 46 -20.32 -3.16 -11.87
CA HIS A 46 -19.83 -4.46 -11.43
C HIS A 46 -18.30 -4.50 -11.24
N ASP A 47 -17.56 -3.86 -12.15
CA ASP A 47 -16.10 -3.80 -12.06
C ASP A 47 -15.64 -2.94 -10.88
N LYS A 48 -16.36 -1.86 -10.58
CA LYS A 48 -16.10 -1.02 -9.39
C LYS A 48 -16.36 -1.79 -8.09
N GLU A 49 -17.46 -2.54 -8.03
CA GLU A 49 -17.79 -3.40 -6.88
C GLU A 49 -16.73 -4.51 -6.70
N THR A 50 -16.29 -5.11 -7.80
CA THR A 50 -15.20 -6.10 -7.80
C THR A 50 -13.92 -5.50 -7.23
N LEU A 51 -13.53 -4.32 -7.69
CA LEU A 51 -12.34 -3.62 -7.21
C LEU A 51 -12.44 -3.26 -5.71
N TYR A 52 -13.62 -2.81 -5.28
CA TYR A 52 -13.90 -2.55 -3.87
C TYR A 52 -13.73 -3.82 -3.02
N ALA A 53 -14.33 -4.94 -3.42
CA ALA A 53 -14.25 -6.20 -2.68
C ALA A 53 -12.80 -6.71 -2.57
N ILE A 54 -12.02 -6.59 -3.66
CA ILE A 54 -10.60 -6.94 -3.68
C ILE A 54 -9.81 -6.09 -2.67
N GLY A 55 -9.99 -4.76 -2.71
CA GLY A 55 -9.32 -3.84 -1.79
C GLY A 55 -9.69 -4.11 -0.33
N TYR A 56 -10.97 -4.29 -0.06
CA TYR A 56 -11.49 -4.59 1.28
C TYR A 56 -10.92 -5.89 1.85
N LYS A 57 -10.95 -6.98 1.09
CA LYS A 57 -10.40 -8.27 1.50
C LYS A 57 -8.90 -8.18 1.76
N THR A 58 -8.16 -7.48 0.89
CA THR A 58 -6.72 -7.27 1.05
C THR A 58 -6.43 -6.49 2.33
N ALA A 59 -7.15 -5.40 2.60
CA ALA A 59 -6.99 -4.62 3.81
C ALA A 59 -7.24 -5.45 5.08
N LEU A 60 -8.34 -6.22 5.10
CA LEU A 60 -8.68 -7.11 6.21
C LEU A 60 -7.61 -8.16 6.49
N GLU A 61 -6.96 -8.68 5.45
CA GLU A 61 -5.93 -9.68 5.62
C GLU A 61 -4.61 -9.09 6.14
N PHE A 62 -4.18 -7.95 5.59
CA PHE A 62 -2.83 -7.43 5.80
C PHE A 62 -2.74 -6.41 6.95
N ILE A 63 -3.76 -5.58 7.18
CA ILE A 63 -3.71 -4.54 8.23
C ILE A 63 -3.56 -5.16 9.62
N PRO A 64 -4.38 -6.14 10.07
CA PRO A 64 -4.27 -6.69 11.42
C PRO A 64 -2.91 -7.35 11.66
N LYS A 65 -2.39 -8.09 10.67
CA LYS A 65 -1.08 -8.74 10.75
C LYS A 65 0.04 -7.71 10.97
N ARG A 66 -0.02 -6.56 10.31
CA ARG A 66 0.97 -5.49 10.46
C ARG A 66 0.83 -4.76 11.80
N LEU A 67 -0.39 -4.46 12.24
CA LEU A 67 -0.62 -3.79 13.53
C LEU A 67 -0.17 -4.66 14.71
N ASN A 68 -0.49 -5.95 14.70
CA ASN A 68 -0.09 -6.87 15.77
C ASN A 68 1.44 -7.02 15.84
N SER A 69 2.13 -7.03 14.69
CA SER A 69 3.60 -7.06 14.66
C SER A 69 4.24 -5.82 15.28
N VAL A 70 3.59 -4.66 15.16
CA VAL A 70 4.02 -3.42 15.80
C VAL A 70 3.78 -3.47 17.31
N GLU A 71 2.65 -4.01 17.76
CA GLU A 71 2.32 -4.16 19.18
C GLU A 71 3.31 -5.08 19.92
N THR A 72 3.71 -6.19 19.30
CA THR A 72 4.73 -7.10 19.85
C THR A 72 6.10 -6.41 19.95
N ALA A 73 6.52 -5.66 18.92
CA ALA A 73 7.80 -4.94 18.91
C ALA A 73 7.85 -3.78 19.95
N ILE A 74 6.71 -3.13 20.24
CA ILE A 74 6.62 -2.11 21.29
C ILE A 74 6.71 -2.75 22.69
N THR A 75 6.08 -3.90 22.87
CA THR A 75 6.10 -4.65 24.14
C THR A 75 7.50 -5.18 24.46
N GLU A 76 8.20 -5.76 23.49
CA GLU A 76 9.57 -6.26 23.66
C GLU A 76 10.58 -5.15 23.99
N ASN A 77 10.43 -3.98 23.36
CA ASN A 77 11.30 -2.84 23.69
C ASN A 77 11.07 -2.35 25.12
N LYS A 78 9.81 -2.23 25.58
CA LYS A 78 9.50 -1.83 26.97
C LYS A 78 10.15 -2.77 28.01
N VAL A 79 10.17 -4.08 27.77
CA VAL A 79 10.78 -5.06 28.68
C VAL A 79 12.31 -4.88 28.75
N LYS A 80 12.98 -4.61 27.63
CA LYS A 80 14.44 -4.37 27.63
C LYS A 80 14.85 -3.07 28.34
N PHE A 81 13.99 -2.05 28.35
CA PHE A 81 14.26 -0.81 29.09
C PHE A 81 14.05 -0.94 30.61
N THR A 82 13.28 -1.94 31.07
CA THR A 82 13.06 -2.19 32.50
C THR A 82 14.13 -3.06 33.14
N ASP A 83 14.82 -3.92 32.38
CA ASP A 83 15.85 -4.83 32.89
C ASP A 83 17.25 -4.19 33.03
N HIS A 84 17.46 -2.95 32.56
CA HIS A 84 18.76 -2.26 32.69
C HIS A 84 18.82 -1.28 33.88
N LYS A 85 17.87 -1.39 34.82
CA LYS A 85 17.78 -0.51 36.00
C LYS A 85 17.59 -1.26 37.32
N ALA A 86 18.05 -2.51 37.38
CA ALA A 86 18.19 -3.29 38.61
C ALA A 86 19.67 -3.55 38.91
#